data_AF-A0A6V7LKS2-F1
#
_entry.id   AF-A0A6V7LKS2-F1
#
_cell.length_a   1.000
_cell.length_b   1.000
_cell.length_c   1.000
_cell.angle_alpha   90.00
_cell.angle_beta   90.00
_cell.angle_gamma   90.00
#
_symmetry.space_group_name_H-M   'P 1'
#
loop_
_entity.id
_entity.type
_entity.pdbx_description
1 polymer ?
#
loop_
_entity_poly.entity_id
_entity_poly.type
_entity_poly.pdbx_seq_one_letter_code
_entity_poly.pdbx_strand_id
1 'polypeptide(L)'
;LCNFAYEKMCVLFNIAALQSSIASTQSMESDEGLKLAAKLFQQAAGIFNFLKGNVMLAIQQDPTPDMSPETLTALSTLMLAQAQEIFVHKAIHDSMKEVVIAKLASQAEEMYAEASKIFQKDIFRSFWDKDWLPLIIGKQSGYKAMAEFYQAAACKNKKAIGEEIARLDYAVDLFQ
;
A
#
# COMPACT_ATOMS: atom_id res chain seq x y z
N LEU A 1 -11.60 34.89 2.47
CA LEU A 1 -11.32 34.70 1.03
C LEU A 1 -9.84 34.55 0.67
N CYS A 2 -8.88 34.61 1.59
CA CYS A 2 -7.58 33.97 1.41
C CYS A 2 -7.26 33.18 2.68
N ASN A 3 -7.60 31.90 2.69
CA ASN A 3 -7.25 31.06 3.82
C ASN A 3 -5.88 30.45 3.56
N PHE A 4 -4.82 31.14 4.02
CA PHE A 4 -3.44 30.67 3.91
C PHE A 4 -3.24 29.28 4.53
N ALA A 5 -4.06 28.89 5.52
CA ALA A 5 -4.01 27.55 6.07
C ALA A 5 -4.53 26.52 5.06
N TYR A 6 -5.63 26.80 4.35
CA TYR A 6 -6.15 25.91 3.31
C TYR A 6 -5.15 25.75 2.15
N GLU A 7 -4.57 26.85 1.67
CA GLU A 7 -3.55 26.81 0.61
C GLU A 7 -2.37 25.92 1.00
N LYS A 8 -1.89 26.03 2.24
CA LYS A 8 -0.83 25.14 2.77
C LYS A 8 -1.23 23.67 2.74
N MET A 9 -2.48 23.35 3.07
CA MET A 9 -2.98 21.97 3.04
C MET A 9 -3.02 21.44 1.61
N CYS A 10 -3.48 22.24 0.64
CA CYS A 10 -3.47 21.87 -0.77
C CYS A 10 -2.05 21.66 -1.31
N VAL A 11 -1.10 22.53 -0.95
CA VAL A 11 0.31 22.37 -1.31
C VAL A 11 0.89 21.07 -0.73
N LEU A 12 0.61 20.77 0.54
CA LEU A 12 1.03 19.51 1.16
C LEU A 12 0.41 18.29 0.48
N PHE A 13 -0.87 18.34 0.12
CA PHE A 13 -1.53 17.27 -0.64
C PHE A 13 -0.80 17.00 -1.96
N ASN A 14 -0.49 18.06 -2.71
CA ASN A 14 0.23 17.95 -3.98
C ASN A 14 1.66 17.42 -3.80
N ILE A 15 2.34 17.77 -2.70
CA ILE A 15 3.65 17.18 -2.37
C ILE A 15 3.52 15.67 -2.17
N ALA A 16 2.53 15.22 -1.38
CA ALA A 16 2.31 13.80 -1.15
C ALA A 16 1.97 13.04 -2.46
N ALA A 17 1.11 13.62 -3.30
CA ALA A 17 0.74 13.05 -4.59
C ALA A 17 1.94 12.97 -5.57
N LEU A 18 2.80 13.99 -5.58
CA LEU A 18 4.02 13.97 -6.38
C LEU A 18 5.01 12.92 -5.86
N GLN A 19 5.17 12.82 -4.53
CA GLN A 19 6.03 11.81 -3.91
C GLN A 19 5.55 10.39 -4.25
N SER A 20 4.24 10.12 -4.18
CA SER A 20 3.70 8.82 -4.56
C SER A 20 3.88 8.52 -6.05
N SER A 21 3.74 9.53 -6.92
CA SER A 21 3.99 9.37 -8.35
C SER A 21 5.47 9.03 -8.62
N ILE A 22 6.41 9.77 -8.04
CA ILE A 22 7.85 9.49 -8.19
C ILE A 22 8.20 8.11 -7.64
N ALA A 23 7.62 7.73 -6.49
CA ALA A 23 7.84 6.41 -5.90
C ALA A 23 7.40 5.28 -6.85
N SER A 24 6.25 5.45 -7.51
CA SER A 24 5.72 4.46 -8.44
C SER A 24 6.54 4.27 -9.72
N THR A 25 7.39 5.24 -10.08
CA THR A 25 8.26 5.17 -11.27
C THR A 25 9.68 4.72 -10.95
N GLN A 26 10.02 4.43 -9.69
CA GLN A 26 11.36 3.96 -9.34
C GLN A 26 11.60 2.54 -9.84
N SER A 27 12.85 2.25 -10.21
CA SER A 27 13.25 0.88 -10.56
C SER A 27 13.22 -0.02 -9.33
N MET A 28 12.54 -1.17 -9.45
CA MET A 28 12.53 -2.22 -8.42
C MET A 28 13.78 -3.10 -8.44
N GLU A 29 14.68 -2.91 -9.42
CA GLU A 29 15.92 -3.66 -9.58
C GLU A 29 17.15 -2.95 -8.99
N SER A 30 17.00 -1.70 -8.55
CA SER A 30 18.06 -0.91 -7.92
C SER A 30 17.79 -0.77 -6.42
N ASP A 31 18.83 -0.99 -5.60
CA ASP A 31 18.79 -0.77 -4.16
C ASP A 31 18.42 0.69 -3.81
N GLU A 32 18.98 1.65 -4.55
CA GLU A 32 18.66 3.07 -4.42
C GLU A 32 17.20 3.36 -4.79
N GLY A 33 16.71 2.76 -5.89
CA GLY A 33 15.32 2.88 -6.34
C GLY A 33 14.34 2.36 -5.29
N LEU A 34 14.58 1.18 -4.74
CA LEU A 34 13.77 0.58 -3.67
C LEU A 34 13.78 1.43 -2.40
N LYS A 35 14.97 1.88 -1.95
CA LYS A 35 15.08 2.77 -0.77
C LYS A 35 14.34 4.09 -0.97
N LEU A 36 14.46 4.69 -2.15
CA LEU A 36 13.79 5.95 -2.46
C LEU A 36 12.27 5.77 -2.53
N ALA A 37 11.78 4.73 -3.21
CA ALA A 37 10.35 4.43 -3.31
C ALA A 37 9.72 4.22 -1.92
N ALA A 38 10.34 3.37 -1.08
CA ALA A 38 9.84 3.13 0.29
C ALA A 38 9.78 4.42 1.11
N LYS A 39 10.84 5.25 1.04
CA LYS A 39 10.88 6.55 1.73
C LYS A 39 9.77 7.47 1.25
N LEU A 40 9.58 7.61 -0.05
CA LEU A 40 8.60 8.53 -0.63
C LEU A 40 7.16 8.09 -0.33
N PHE A 41 6.86 6.79 -0.40
CA PHE A 41 5.55 6.28 0.00
C PHE A 41 5.26 6.53 1.49
N GLN A 42 6.22 6.28 2.38
CA GLN A 42 6.06 6.56 3.82
C GLN A 42 5.87 8.06 4.10
N GLN A 43 6.60 8.93 3.38
CA GLN A 43 6.44 10.37 3.50
C GLN A 43 5.06 10.83 3.02
N ALA A 44 4.59 10.34 1.85
CA ALA A 44 3.26 10.62 1.34
C ALA A 44 2.18 10.16 2.33
N ALA A 45 2.30 8.94 2.87
CA ALA A 45 1.40 8.42 3.90
C ALA A 45 1.32 9.33 5.13
N GLY A 46 2.48 9.77 5.63
CA GLY A 46 2.57 10.66 6.78
C GLY A 46 1.95 12.04 6.52
N ILE A 47 2.16 12.59 5.33
CA ILE A 47 1.54 13.85 4.93
C ILE A 47 0.02 13.70 4.85
N PHE A 48 -0.51 12.67 4.19
CA PHE A 48 -1.96 12.45 4.16
C PHE A 48 -2.58 12.27 5.55
N ASN A 49 -1.89 11.56 6.46
CA ASN A 49 -2.34 11.42 7.84
C ASN A 49 -2.28 12.74 8.62
N PHE A 50 -1.26 13.58 8.37
CA PHE A 50 -1.20 14.92 8.94
C PHE A 50 -2.36 15.79 8.44
N LEU A 51 -2.63 15.76 7.13
CA LEU A 51 -3.75 16.50 6.54
C LEU A 51 -5.08 16.08 7.15
N LYS A 52 -5.32 14.77 7.30
CA LYS A 52 -6.54 14.22 7.93
C LYS A 52 -6.84 14.87 9.28
N GLY A 53 -5.81 15.04 10.12
CA GLY A 53 -5.96 15.61 11.46
C GLY A 53 -6.11 17.13 11.51
N ASN A 54 -5.78 17.85 10.44
CA ASN A 54 -5.66 19.31 10.45
C ASN A 54 -6.59 20.02 9.46
N VAL A 55 -7.12 19.32 8.45
CA VAL A 55 -7.93 19.92 7.38
C VAL A 55 -9.21 20.56 7.93
N MET A 56 -9.87 19.93 8.91
CA MET A 56 -11.08 20.47 9.55
C MET A 56 -10.82 21.68 10.44
N LEU A 57 -9.60 21.83 10.95
CA LEU A 57 -9.19 23.01 11.71
C LEU A 57 -8.80 24.17 10.79
N ALA A 58 -8.32 23.84 9.60
CA ALA A 58 -7.84 24.80 8.62
C ALA A 58 -8.97 25.43 7.80
N ILE A 59 -10.14 24.80 7.65
CA ILE A 59 -11.22 25.26 6.76
C ILE A 59 -12.51 25.49 7.56
N GLN A 60 -13.19 26.62 7.34
CA GLN A 60 -14.50 26.94 7.94
C GLN A 60 -15.69 26.48 7.06
N GLN A 61 -15.40 25.87 5.92
CA GLN A 61 -16.35 25.38 4.92
C GLN A 61 -16.09 23.89 4.69
N ASP A 62 -17.05 23.19 4.09
CA ASP A 62 -16.87 21.80 3.73
C ASP A 62 -15.67 21.64 2.77
N PRO A 63 -14.76 20.69 3.05
CA PRO A 63 -13.61 20.44 2.20
C PRO A 63 -14.08 19.86 0.87
N THR A 64 -13.28 20.06 -0.16
CA THR A 64 -13.45 19.32 -1.41
C THR A 64 -13.33 17.80 -1.15
N PRO A 65 -13.98 16.93 -1.94
CA PRO A 65 -14.05 15.49 -1.64
C PRO A 65 -12.68 14.81 -1.47
N ASP A 66 -11.67 15.24 -2.22
CA ASP A 66 -10.26 14.82 -2.12
C ASP A 66 -9.61 15.17 -0.77
N MET A 67 -10.04 16.26 -0.13
CA MET A 67 -9.55 16.74 1.16
C MET A 67 -10.41 16.27 2.34
N SER A 68 -11.39 15.41 2.12
CA SER A 68 -12.18 14.81 3.20
C SER A 68 -11.30 13.89 4.07
N PRO A 69 -11.54 13.82 5.40
CA PRO A 69 -10.82 12.92 6.29
C PRO A 69 -10.88 11.44 5.85
N GLU A 70 -11.98 11.02 5.25
CA GLU A 70 -12.17 9.68 4.69
C GLU A 70 -11.19 9.43 3.54
N THR A 71 -11.07 10.38 2.62
CA THR A 71 -10.15 10.27 1.48
C THR A 71 -8.70 10.31 1.91
N LEU A 72 -8.35 11.22 2.81
CA LEU A 72 -7.00 11.32 3.35
C LEU A 72 -6.61 10.05 4.13
N THR A 73 -7.57 9.41 4.80
CA THR A 73 -7.36 8.08 5.41
C THR A 73 -7.11 7.02 4.34
N ALA A 74 -7.95 6.94 3.30
CA ALA A 74 -7.80 5.97 2.23
C ALA A 74 -6.43 6.07 1.54
N LEU A 75 -6.02 7.30 1.20
CA LEU A 75 -4.72 7.60 0.60
C LEU A 75 -3.57 7.23 1.53
N SER A 76 -3.63 7.63 2.81
CA SER A 76 -2.59 7.31 3.79
C SER A 76 -2.40 5.80 3.95
N THR A 77 -3.50 5.05 4.10
CA THR A 77 -3.47 3.58 4.21
C THR A 77 -2.90 2.93 2.94
N LEU A 78 -3.30 3.39 1.76
CA LEU A 78 -2.78 2.85 0.50
C LEU A 78 -1.27 3.10 0.34
N MET A 79 -0.81 4.31 0.66
CA MET A 79 0.63 4.64 0.59
C MET A 79 1.46 3.77 1.55
N LEU A 80 0.93 3.47 2.74
CA LEU A 80 1.60 2.54 3.67
C LEU A 80 1.65 1.11 3.12
N ALA A 81 0.57 0.62 2.51
CA ALA A 81 0.55 -0.70 1.88
C ALA A 81 1.57 -0.80 0.74
N GLN A 82 1.67 0.24 -0.10
CA GLN A 82 2.67 0.33 -1.16
C GLN A 82 4.09 0.38 -0.60
N ALA A 83 4.34 1.11 0.49
CA ALA A 83 5.64 1.11 1.15
C ALA A 83 6.03 -0.29 1.65
N GLN A 84 5.09 -1.04 2.23
CA GLN A 84 5.32 -2.41 2.70
C GLN A 84 5.63 -3.36 1.53
N GLU A 85 4.95 -3.19 0.40
CA GLU A 85 5.26 -3.89 -0.85
C GLU A 85 6.72 -3.68 -1.29
N ILE A 86 7.23 -2.44 -1.23
CA ILE A 86 8.63 -2.17 -1.57
C ILE A 86 9.59 -2.92 -0.65
N PHE A 87 9.26 -3.09 0.64
CA PHE A 87 10.07 -3.92 1.54
C PHE A 87 10.04 -5.41 1.18
N VAL A 88 8.92 -5.92 0.65
CA VAL A 88 8.85 -7.29 0.12
C VAL A 88 9.81 -7.44 -1.07
N HIS A 89 9.71 -6.54 -2.06
CA HIS A 89 10.63 -6.53 -3.20
C HIS A 89 12.09 -6.42 -2.77
N LYS A 90 12.38 -5.58 -1.78
CA LYS A 90 13.72 -5.44 -1.23
C LYS A 90 14.24 -6.72 -0.58
N ALA A 91 13.42 -7.40 0.22
CA ALA A 91 13.80 -8.67 0.84
C ALA A 91 14.05 -9.77 -0.20
N ILE A 92 13.29 -9.78 -1.29
CA ILE A 92 13.50 -10.69 -2.42
C ILE A 92 14.81 -10.35 -3.14
N HIS A 93 15.04 -9.07 -3.46
CA HIS A 93 16.26 -8.59 -4.09
C HIS A 93 17.51 -8.96 -3.28
N ASP A 94 17.44 -8.86 -1.95
CA ASP A 94 18.55 -9.18 -1.05
C ASP A 94 18.68 -10.69 -0.76
N SER A 95 17.87 -11.53 -1.41
CA SER A 95 17.85 -12.98 -1.21
C SER A 95 17.72 -13.37 0.27
N MET A 96 16.86 -12.66 1.00
CA MET A 96 16.59 -12.96 2.40
C MET A 96 15.92 -14.34 2.55
N LYS A 97 15.95 -14.89 3.78
CA LYS A 97 15.31 -16.17 4.09
C LYS A 97 13.82 -16.15 3.71
N GLU A 98 13.31 -17.25 3.18
CA GLU A 98 11.95 -17.37 2.67
C GLU A 98 10.90 -17.07 3.74
N VAL A 99 11.15 -17.49 4.99
CA VAL A 99 10.28 -17.15 6.15
C VAL A 99 10.17 -15.63 6.37
N VAL A 100 11.22 -14.87 6.10
CA VAL A 100 11.19 -13.40 6.25
C VAL A 100 10.36 -12.79 5.14
N ILE A 101 10.55 -13.23 3.89
CA ILE A 101 9.78 -12.76 2.74
C ILE A 101 8.30 -13.09 2.92
N ALA A 102 7.97 -14.30 3.36
CA ALA A 102 6.60 -14.73 3.65
C ALA A 102 5.91 -13.82 4.67
N LYS A 103 6.60 -13.46 5.76
CA LYS A 103 6.07 -12.55 6.78
C LYS A 103 5.85 -11.14 6.24
N LEU A 104 6.79 -10.62 5.46
CA LEU A 104 6.65 -9.28 4.86
C LEU A 104 5.49 -9.24 3.86
N ALA A 105 5.31 -10.30 3.06
CA ALA A 105 4.21 -10.43 2.12
C ALA A 105 2.86 -10.58 2.84
N SER A 106 2.81 -11.34 3.93
CA SER A 106 1.62 -11.43 4.78
C SER A 106 1.23 -10.07 5.36
N GLN A 107 2.21 -9.27 5.79
CA GLN A 107 1.91 -7.92 6.27
C GLN A 107 1.42 -7.00 5.15
N ALA A 108 1.97 -7.11 3.94
CA ALA A 108 1.49 -6.36 2.78
C ALA A 108 0.05 -6.72 2.42
N GLU A 109 -0.31 -8.00 2.46
CA GLU A 109 -1.68 -8.49 2.29
C GLU A 109 -2.64 -7.83 3.29
N GLU A 110 -2.32 -7.88 4.58
CA GLU A 110 -3.15 -7.29 5.64
C GLU A 110 -3.41 -5.79 5.41
N MET A 111 -2.36 -5.06 4.99
CA MET A 111 -2.45 -3.62 4.73
C MET A 111 -3.29 -3.32 3.48
N TYR A 112 -3.14 -4.11 2.41
CA TYR A 112 -4.01 -4.01 1.23
C TYR A 112 -5.45 -4.44 1.52
N ALA A 113 -5.67 -5.39 2.44
CA ALA A 113 -6.99 -5.78 2.91
C ALA A 113 -7.68 -4.66 3.70
N GLU A 114 -6.92 -3.89 4.50
CA GLU A 114 -7.42 -2.69 5.16
C GLU A 114 -7.77 -1.60 4.13
N ALA A 115 -6.87 -1.34 3.18
CA ALA A 115 -7.11 -0.39 2.10
C ALA A 115 -8.37 -0.77 1.30
N SER A 116 -8.52 -2.03 0.90
CA SER A 116 -9.66 -2.48 0.07
C SER A 116 -11.01 -2.23 0.78
N LYS A 117 -11.10 -2.50 2.09
CA LYS A 117 -12.30 -2.21 2.89
C LYS A 117 -12.67 -0.72 2.88
N ILE A 118 -11.68 0.16 2.91
CA ILE A 118 -11.91 1.61 2.85
C ILE A 118 -12.42 1.98 1.44
N PHE A 119 -11.72 1.55 0.39
CA PHE A 119 -12.05 1.87 -1.01
C PHE A 119 -13.38 1.27 -1.50
N GLN A 120 -13.93 0.26 -0.81
CA GLN A 120 -15.26 -0.30 -1.10
C GLN A 120 -16.42 0.64 -0.74
N LYS A 121 -16.20 1.65 0.11
CA LYS A 121 -17.24 2.60 0.51
C LYS A 121 -17.76 3.39 -0.70
N ASP A 122 -19.07 3.60 -0.76
CA ASP A 122 -19.73 4.23 -1.92
C ASP A 122 -19.22 5.62 -2.25
N ILE A 123 -18.75 6.37 -1.25
CA ILE A 123 -18.17 7.72 -1.43
C ILE A 123 -17.08 7.70 -2.51
N PHE A 124 -16.26 6.65 -2.59
CA PHE A 124 -15.14 6.58 -3.52
C PHE A 124 -15.56 6.21 -4.96
N ARG A 125 -16.74 5.63 -5.17
CA ARG A 125 -17.18 5.15 -6.49
C ARG A 125 -17.47 6.27 -7.49
N SER A 126 -17.81 7.47 -7.00
CA SER A 126 -18.24 8.58 -7.86
C SER A 126 -17.11 9.48 -8.33
N PHE A 127 -15.95 9.47 -7.66
CA PHE A 127 -14.86 10.41 -7.97
C PHE A 127 -13.49 9.76 -8.20
N TRP A 128 -13.31 8.46 -7.91
CA TRP A 128 -12.07 7.74 -8.22
C TRP A 128 -12.16 6.99 -9.53
N ASP A 129 -11.00 6.74 -10.12
CA ASP A 129 -10.88 5.81 -11.22
C ASP A 129 -11.33 4.41 -10.78
N LYS A 130 -12.14 3.77 -11.62
CA LYS A 130 -12.78 2.47 -11.36
C LYS A 130 -11.75 1.36 -11.20
N ASP A 131 -10.53 1.56 -11.71
CA ASP A 131 -9.46 0.57 -11.69
C ASP A 131 -8.71 0.51 -10.35
N TRP A 132 -8.87 1.50 -9.46
CA TRP A 132 -8.15 1.51 -8.17
C TRP A 132 -8.56 0.36 -7.26
N LEU A 133 -9.86 0.13 -7.09
CA LEU A 133 -10.34 -0.93 -6.22
C LEU A 133 -9.95 -2.34 -6.73
N PRO A 134 -10.15 -2.68 -8.02
CA PRO A 134 -9.63 -3.92 -8.60
C PRO A 134 -8.11 -4.08 -8.43
N LEU A 135 -7.34 -3.01 -8.63
CA LEU A 135 -5.89 -3.06 -8.46
C LEU A 135 -5.47 -3.36 -7.01
N ILE A 136 -6.13 -2.72 -6.04
CA ILE A 136 -5.87 -2.94 -4.61
C ILE A 136 -6.23 -4.37 -4.22
N ILE A 137 -7.37 -4.89 -4.67
CA ILE A 137 -7.79 -6.27 -4.42
C ILE A 137 -6.83 -7.26 -5.09
N GLY A 138 -6.43 -7.00 -6.33
CA GLY A 138 -5.45 -7.83 -7.04
C GLY A 138 -4.10 -7.88 -6.32
N LYS A 139 -3.63 -6.73 -5.80
CA LYS A 139 -2.42 -6.67 -4.97
C LYS A 139 -2.61 -7.45 -3.67
N GLN A 140 -3.73 -7.30 -2.97
CA GLN A 140 -4.04 -8.08 -1.77
C GLN A 140 -3.91 -9.59 -2.05
N SER A 141 -4.63 -10.11 -3.05
CA SER A 141 -4.59 -11.54 -3.40
C SER A 141 -3.18 -11.98 -3.83
N GLY A 142 -2.47 -11.16 -4.60
CA GLY A 142 -1.09 -11.44 -5.02
C GLY A 142 -0.12 -11.54 -3.85
N TYR A 143 -0.20 -10.64 -2.88
CA TYR A 143 0.63 -10.69 -1.67
C TYR A 143 0.25 -11.87 -0.76
N LYS A 144 -1.03 -12.23 -0.72
CA LYS A 144 -1.49 -13.44 -0.02
C LYS A 144 -0.87 -14.70 -0.61
N ALA A 145 -0.95 -14.86 -1.93
CA ALA A 145 -0.40 -16.00 -2.62
C ALA A 145 1.14 -16.06 -2.50
N MET A 146 1.80 -14.90 -2.56
CA MET A 146 3.25 -14.79 -2.36
C MET A 146 3.66 -15.19 -0.94
N ALA A 147 2.89 -14.81 0.08
CA ALA A 147 3.14 -15.23 1.46
C ALA A 147 3.08 -16.76 1.60
N GLU A 148 2.06 -17.38 1.01
CA GLU A 148 1.89 -18.84 1.03
C GLU A 148 2.98 -19.56 0.22
N PHE A 149 3.38 -19.02 -0.93
CA PHE A 149 4.46 -19.56 -1.75
C PHE A 149 5.81 -19.58 -1.00
N TYR A 150 6.22 -18.45 -0.41
CA TYR A 150 7.48 -18.39 0.34
C TYR A 150 7.41 -19.20 1.64
N GLN A 151 6.23 -19.31 2.25
CA GLN A 151 6.04 -20.18 3.40
C GLN A 151 6.14 -21.67 3.01
N ALA A 152 5.61 -22.07 1.86
CA ALA A 152 5.78 -23.42 1.31
C ALA A 152 7.26 -23.73 1.04
N ALA A 153 8.01 -22.79 0.46
CA ALA A 153 9.45 -22.92 0.25
C ALA A 153 10.22 -23.10 1.58
N ALA A 154 9.81 -22.40 2.65
CA ALA A 154 10.35 -22.62 3.98
C ALA A 154 10.01 -24.01 4.55
N CYS A 155 8.81 -24.54 4.30
CA CYS A 155 8.40 -25.89 4.69
C CYS A 155 9.17 -26.98 3.94
N LYS A 156 9.46 -26.77 2.64
CA LYS A 156 10.32 -27.63 1.83
C LYS A 156 11.71 -27.79 2.45
N ASN A 157 12.31 -26.69 2.89
CA ASN A 157 13.62 -26.69 3.57
C ASN A 157 13.59 -27.48 4.89
N LYS A 158 12.41 -27.63 5.52
CA LYS A 158 12.19 -28.47 6.72
C LYS A 158 11.74 -29.90 6.41
N LYS A 159 11.64 -30.29 5.13
CA LYS A 159 11.10 -31.58 4.66
C LYS A 159 9.64 -31.83 5.08
N ALA A 160 8.86 -30.77 5.30
CA ALA A 160 7.44 -30.83 5.63
C ALA A 160 6.58 -30.87 4.35
N ILE A 161 6.68 -31.97 3.60
CA ILE A 161 6.15 -32.09 2.24
C ILE A 161 4.62 -31.92 2.19
N GLY A 162 3.88 -32.42 3.17
CA GLY A 162 2.41 -32.29 3.20
C GLY A 162 1.95 -30.85 3.36
N GLU A 163 2.63 -30.07 4.20
CA GLU A 163 2.33 -28.65 4.40
C GLU A 163 2.77 -27.81 3.18
N GLU A 164 3.90 -28.17 2.56
CA GLU A 164 4.35 -27.55 1.30
C GLU A 164 3.28 -27.66 0.20
N ILE A 165 2.78 -28.87 -0.07
CA ILE A 165 1.78 -29.11 -1.13
C ILE A 165 0.49 -28.32 -0.83
N ALA A 166 -0.03 -28.42 0.39
CA ALA A 166 -1.27 -27.73 0.76
C ALA A 166 -1.18 -26.20 0.59
N ARG A 167 -0.02 -25.61 0.91
CA ARG A 167 0.22 -24.17 0.74
C ARG A 167 0.36 -23.78 -0.73
N LEU A 168 1.02 -24.60 -1.54
CA LEU A 168 1.14 -24.36 -2.97
C LEU A 168 -0.22 -24.43 -3.67
N ASP A 169 -1.04 -25.43 -3.35
CA ASP A 169 -2.40 -25.55 -3.89
C ASP A 169 -3.22 -24.29 -3.53
N TYR A 170 -3.17 -23.87 -2.26
CA TYR A 170 -3.86 -22.65 -1.83
C TYR A 170 -3.33 -21.38 -2.51
N ALA A 171 -2.03 -21.28 -2.75
CA ALA A 171 -1.45 -20.15 -3.47
C ALA A 171 -1.93 -20.08 -4.93
N VAL A 172 -2.12 -21.22 -5.60
CA VAL A 172 -2.64 -21.30 -6.96
C VAL A 172 -4.12 -20.89 -7.00
N ASP A 173 -4.92 -21.36 -6.05
CA ASP A 173 -6.35 -21.03 -5.96
C ASP A 173 -6.59 -19.52 -5.79
N LEU A 174 -5.65 -18.80 -5.17
CA LEU A 174 -5.73 -17.35 -4.99
C LEU A 174 -5.50 -16.54 -6.29
N PHE A 175 -5.01 -17.16 -7.36
CA PHE A 175 -4.80 -16.55 -8.68
C PHE A 175 -5.86 -16.94 -9.72
N GLN A 176 -6.81 -17.83 -9.40
CA GLN A 176 -7.94 -18.21 -10.26
C GLN A 176 -9.11 -17.23 -10.13
#